data_AF-A0A098GHA9-F1
#
_entry.id   AF-A0A098GHA9-F1
#
_cell.length_a   1.000
_cell.length_b   1.000
_cell.length_c   1.000
_cell.angle_alpha   90.00
_cell.angle_beta   90.00
_cell.angle_gamma   90.00
#
_symmetry.space_group_name_H-M   'P 1'
#
loop_
_entity.id
_entity.type
_entity.pdbx_description
1 polymer ?
#
loop_
_entity_poly.entity_id
_entity_poly.type
_entity_poly.pdbx_seq_one_letter_code
_entity_poly.pdbx_strand_id
1 'polypeptide(L)'
;MGKYSINRILPYSGQFFVLPSKSLSVCTRHFKLSENLPMLGQLLRVNLAGKTASPKAKLEIEQEIIKKNKNSLLIWTTPTQRLKSDYDDCIYPGHNFSSVTDDNGETACSMSKRPDTTSMIGERKRIPDPRFKNQCRTTRLFSPRYPSVQEELIQWLKRAAAAPEYPLFVHVLPLHPPLEVNLASYRSNVELLRSLQEPYSLFSFLHPCGDRYIRAGNCNAATEQSIFGANSASIQDLSCQEAAMKIVTRLLKTQHDYLNAADDLGLTQGIEPSTISEDLYQSSFTC
;
A
#
# COMPACT_ATOMS: atom_id res chain seq x y z
N MET A 1 24.78 53.44 -3.66
CA MET A 1 24.17 52.98 -2.40
C MET A 1 22.98 52.11 -2.77
N GLY A 2 23.06 50.82 -2.44
CA GLY A 2 22.13 49.80 -2.92
C GLY A 2 20.80 49.77 -2.19
N LYS A 3 19.89 48.96 -2.74
CA LYS A 3 19.00 48.07 -1.99
C LYS A 3 18.60 46.91 -2.90
N TYR A 4 19.17 45.75 -2.58
CA TYR A 4 18.79 44.46 -3.11
C TYR A 4 17.36 44.15 -2.68
N SER A 5 16.48 43.84 -3.64
CA SER A 5 15.24 43.11 -3.36
C SER A 5 15.53 41.62 -3.51
N ILE A 6 15.61 40.92 -2.40
CA ILE A 6 15.82 39.47 -2.36
C ILE A 6 14.46 38.81 -2.58
N ASN A 7 14.24 38.32 -3.80
CA ASN A 7 13.23 37.31 -4.08
C ASN A 7 13.58 36.05 -3.29
N ARG A 8 12.88 35.79 -2.18
CA ARG A 8 12.89 34.46 -1.54
C ARG A 8 11.99 33.52 -2.32
N ILE A 9 12.52 32.97 -3.39
CA ILE A 9 12.01 31.75 -4.01
C ILE A 9 12.52 30.59 -3.14
N LEU A 10 11.60 29.93 -2.43
CA LEU A 10 11.87 28.64 -1.78
C LEU A 10 12.31 27.64 -2.86
N PRO A 11 13.39 26.85 -2.65
CA PRO A 11 13.76 25.83 -3.61
C PRO A 11 12.80 24.64 -3.45
N TYR A 12 11.66 24.69 -4.14
CA TYR A 12 10.94 23.48 -4.57
C TYR A 12 11.76 22.84 -5.70
N SER A 13 12.85 22.15 -5.34
CA SER A 13 13.53 21.25 -6.27
C SER A 13 13.09 19.83 -5.96
N GLY A 14 12.19 19.31 -6.80
CA GLY A 14 12.05 17.86 -6.94
C GLY A 14 13.40 17.32 -7.38
N GLN A 15 14.20 16.81 -6.46
CA GLN A 15 15.44 16.14 -6.81
C GLN A 15 15.08 14.84 -7.54
N PHE A 16 15.21 14.88 -8.86
CA PHE A 16 15.25 13.68 -9.69
C PHE A 16 16.55 12.94 -9.39
N PHE A 17 16.55 12.08 -8.38
CA PHE A 17 17.57 11.06 -8.28
C PHE A 17 17.22 9.95 -9.25
N VAL A 18 17.57 10.12 -10.52
CA VAL A 18 17.72 8.98 -11.41
C VAL A 18 18.94 8.23 -10.89
N LEU A 19 18.70 7.16 -10.12
CA LEU A 19 19.78 6.22 -9.78
C LEU A 19 20.47 5.84 -11.09
N PRO A 20 21.82 5.80 -11.14
CA PRO A 20 22.55 5.28 -12.30
C PRO A 20 22.37 3.75 -12.34
N SER A 21 21.14 3.32 -12.58
CA SER A 21 20.72 1.94 -12.67
C SER A 21 20.27 1.68 -14.10
N LYS A 22 20.80 0.61 -14.71
CA LYS A 22 20.35 0.17 -16.04
C LYS A 22 19.00 -0.56 -15.98
N SER A 23 18.53 -0.94 -14.79
CA SER A 23 17.43 -1.90 -14.60
C SER A 23 16.16 -1.25 -14.06
N LEU A 24 16.27 -0.14 -13.33
CA LEU A 24 15.17 0.55 -12.66
C LEU A 24 15.23 2.05 -12.91
N SER A 25 14.05 2.66 -13.00
CA SER A 25 13.87 4.11 -12.87
C SER A 25 13.18 4.38 -11.54
N VAL A 26 13.79 5.21 -10.69
CA VAL A 26 13.24 5.56 -9.38
C VAL A 26 13.05 7.08 -9.32
N CYS A 27 11.82 7.52 -9.11
CA CYS A 27 11.49 8.92 -8.84
C CYS A 27 11.15 9.06 -7.36
N THR A 28 11.68 10.08 -6.69
CA THR A 28 11.47 10.28 -5.25
C THR A 28 10.90 11.65 -4.96
N ARG A 29 10.00 11.71 -3.98
CA ARG A 29 9.53 12.93 -3.32
C ARG A 29 9.64 12.78 -1.82
N HIS A 30 10.01 13.87 -1.16
CA HIS A 30 10.07 13.94 0.30
C HIS A 30 8.87 14.71 0.82
N PHE A 31 8.39 14.34 2.00
CA PHE A 31 7.31 15.04 2.68
C PHE A 31 7.59 15.10 4.18
N LYS A 32 7.11 16.13 4.85
CA LYS A 32 7.29 16.26 6.30
C LYS A 32 6.40 15.26 7.04
N LEU A 33 6.94 14.67 8.11
CA LEU A 33 6.15 13.86 9.04
C LEU A 33 5.41 14.73 10.07
N SER A 34 6.01 15.86 10.44
CA SER A 34 5.47 16.84 11.39
C SER A 34 6.10 18.21 11.14
N GLU A 35 5.36 19.30 11.38
CA GLU A 35 5.90 20.67 11.29
C GLU A 35 7.10 20.93 12.20
N ASN A 36 7.14 20.26 13.35
CA ASN A 36 8.08 20.57 14.42
C ASN A 36 9.34 19.69 14.40
N LEU A 37 9.46 18.76 13.45
CA LEU A 37 10.58 17.83 13.39
C LEU A 37 11.24 17.88 12.01
N PRO A 38 12.59 17.84 11.95
CA PRO A 38 13.32 17.87 10.68
C PRO A 38 13.21 16.55 9.89
N MET A 39 12.44 15.58 10.39
CA MET A 39 12.32 14.26 9.78
C MET A 39 11.39 14.25 8.58
N LEU A 40 11.88 13.67 7.49
CA LEU A 40 11.16 13.54 6.24
C LEU A 40 10.80 12.08 5.99
N GLY A 41 9.57 11.85 5.56
CA GLY A 41 9.18 10.63 4.86
C GLY A 41 9.55 10.74 3.38
N GLN A 42 9.58 9.60 2.71
CA GLN A 42 9.81 9.52 1.26
C GLN A 42 8.69 8.75 0.59
N LEU A 43 8.29 9.20 -0.59
CA LEU A 43 7.51 8.43 -1.54
C LEU A 43 8.37 8.18 -2.76
N LEU A 44 8.56 6.91 -3.09
CA LEU A 44 9.30 6.45 -4.25
C LEU A 44 8.31 5.87 -5.27
N ARG A 45 8.50 6.18 -6.54
CA ARG A 45 7.89 5.49 -7.68
C ARG A 45 8.99 4.73 -8.41
N VAL A 46 8.91 3.41 -8.38
CA VAL A 46 9.87 2.50 -8.99
C VAL A 46 9.25 1.90 -10.26
N ASN A 47 9.92 2.06 -11.39
CA ASN A 47 9.56 1.44 -12.66
C ASN A 47 10.70 0.55 -13.15
N LEU A 48 10.37 -0.53 -13.85
CA LEU A 48 11.35 -1.36 -14.53
C LEU A 48 11.84 -0.64 -15.80
N ALA A 49 13.15 -0.45 -15.95
CA ALA A 49 13.74 0.31 -17.07
C ALA A 49 13.88 -0.50 -18.38
N GLY A 50 13.13 -1.59 -18.53
CA GLY A 50 13.17 -2.50 -19.68
C GLY A 50 12.12 -3.60 -19.62
N LYS A 51 12.05 -4.46 -20.64
CA LYS A 51 11.01 -5.52 -20.75
C LYS A 51 11.39 -6.86 -20.11
N THR A 52 12.58 -6.98 -19.52
CA THR A 52 13.06 -8.23 -18.93
C THR A 52 13.15 -8.12 -17.41
N ALA A 53 12.45 -9.01 -16.71
CA ALA A 53 12.61 -9.20 -15.27
C ALA A 53 14.03 -9.72 -15.01
N SER A 54 14.91 -8.84 -14.52
CA SER A 54 16.30 -9.20 -14.22
C SER A 54 16.48 -9.46 -12.73
N PRO A 55 17.21 -10.52 -12.31
CA PRO A 55 17.67 -10.69 -10.93
C PRO A 55 18.39 -9.44 -10.39
N LYS A 56 19.02 -8.66 -11.28
CA LYS A 56 19.67 -7.39 -10.95
C LYS A 56 18.69 -6.33 -10.43
N ALA A 57 17.49 -6.24 -11.00
CA ALA A 57 16.49 -5.27 -10.56
C ALA A 57 16.01 -5.56 -9.14
N LYS A 58 15.87 -6.85 -8.78
CA LYS A 58 15.56 -7.27 -7.41
C LYS A 58 16.66 -6.83 -6.43
N LEU A 59 17.91 -7.15 -6.76
CA LEU A 59 19.07 -6.79 -5.93
C LEU A 59 19.19 -5.26 -5.77
N GLU A 60 18.89 -4.50 -6.82
CA GLU A 60 18.87 -3.04 -6.75
C GLU A 60 17.80 -2.52 -5.79
N ILE A 61 16.59 -3.08 -5.75
CA ILE A 61 15.58 -2.70 -4.74
C ILE A 61 16.08 -3.02 -3.33
N GLU A 62 16.66 -4.20 -3.13
CA GLU A 62 17.20 -4.61 -1.83
C GLU A 62 18.28 -3.64 -1.35
N GLN A 63 19.21 -3.24 -2.22
CA GLN A 63 20.33 -2.37 -1.83
C GLN A 63 19.92 -0.90 -1.73
N GLU A 64 19.16 -0.40 -2.69
CA GLU A 64 18.92 1.04 -2.84
C GLU A 64 17.68 1.52 -2.08
N ILE A 65 16.73 0.63 -1.81
CA ILE A 65 15.49 0.97 -1.10
C ILE A 65 15.47 0.35 0.29
N ILE A 66 15.73 -0.96 0.42
CA ILE A 66 15.61 -1.61 1.73
C ILE A 66 16.82 -1.28 2.61
N LYS A 67 18.04 -1.61 2.18
CA LYS A 67 19.26 -1.45 3.00
C LYS A 67 19.63 0.00 3.32
N LYS A 68 19.30 0.94 2.44
CA LYS A 68 19.53 2.37 2.69
C LYS A 68 18.59 2.96 3.74
N ASN A 69 17.39 2.42 3.87
CA ASN A 69 16.37 2.95 4.77
C ASN A 69 16.28 2.11 6.04
N LYS A 70 17.22 2.35 6.94
CA LYS A 70 17.33 1.71 8.27
C LYS A 70 16.20 2.16 9.19
N ASN A 71 15.82 1.33 10.16
CA ASN A 71 14.78 1.62 11.14
C ASN A 71 13.55 2.29 10.55
N SER A 72 13.02 1.76 9.45
CA SER A 72 11.96 2.41 8.69
C SER A 72 10.79 1.46 8.51
N LEU A 73 9.58 2.01 8.57
CA LEU A 73 8.39 1.38 8.02
C LEU A 73 8.37 1.62 6.52
N LEU A 74 8.22 0.55 5.75
CA LEU A 74 8.03 0.59 4.31
C LEU A 74 6.62 0.09 3.98
N ILE A 75 5.85 0.89 3.23
CA ILE A 75 4.54 0.50 2.70
C ILE A 75 4.67 0.43 1.19
N TRP A 76 4.44 -0.77 0.66
CA TRP A 76 4.65 -1.12 -0.73
C TRP A 76 3.30 -1.24 -1.42
N THR A 77 3.17 -0.58 -2.57
CA THR A 77 1.89 -0.49 -3.29
C THR A 77 2.08 -0.73 -4.77
N THR A 78 1.43 -1.75 -5.30
CA THR A 78 1.17 -1.84 -6.73
C THR A 78 -0.26 -1.35 -7.00
N PRO A 79 -0.46 -0.43 -7.97
CA PRO A 79 -1.74 0.21 -8.17
C PRO A 79 -2.80 -0.78 -8.66
N THR A 80 -4.02 -0.57 -8.20
CA THR A 80 -5.23 -1.12 -8.82
C THR A 80 -5.50 -0.31 -10.09
N GLN A 81 -5.66 -0.99 -11.22
CA GLN A 81 -5.79 -0.34 -12.53
C GLN A 81 -7.05 -0.84 -13.27
N ARG A 82 -7.78 0.08 -13.91
CA ARG A 82 -8.81 -0.30 -14.89
C ARG A 82 -8.15 -0.58 -16.23
N LEU A 83 -8.46 -1.71 -16.84
CA LEU A 83 -7.78 -2.13 -18.07
C LEU A 83 -8.36 -1.49 -19.34
N LYS A 84 -9.65 -1.09 -19.37
CA LYS A 84 -10.32 -0.36 -20.48
C LYS A 84 -11.56 0.41 -19.97
N SER A 85 -11.95 1.52 -20.61
CA SER A 85 -13.18 2.28 -20.33
C SER A 85 -14.44 1.76 -21.03
N ASP A 86 -14.28 1.04 -22.15
CA ASP A 86 -15.38 0.87 -23.11
C ASP A 86 -15.95 -0.57 -23.19
N TYR A 87 -15.38 -1.53 -22.46
CA TYR A 87 -15.93 -2.89 -22.36
C TYR A 87 -15.67 -3.44 -20.96
N ASP A 88 -16.75 -3.70 -20.21
CA ASP A 88 -16.85 -4.42 -18.94
C ASP A 88 -15.62 -4.32 -18.01
N ASP A 89 -15.54 -3.22 -17.25
CA ASP A 89 -14.71 -2.92 -16.07
C ASP A 89 -13.88 -4.07 -15.46
N CYS A 90 -12.90 -4.56 -16.21
CA CYS A 90 -11.93 -5.51 -15.72
C CYS A 90 -10.90 -4.72 -14.91
N ILE A 91 -10.93 -4.94 -13.59
CA ILE A 91 -9.99 -4.33 -12.67
C ILE A 91 -8.81 -5.27 -12.52
N TYR A 92 -7.63 -4.77 -12.88
CA TYR A 92 -6.39 -5.41 -12.54
C TYR A 92 -6.11 -5.18 -11.04
N PRO A 93 -6.10 -6.24 -10.21
CA PRO A 93 -5.97 -6.07 -8.78
C PRO A 93 -4.56 -5.57 -8.43
N GLY A 94 -4.53 -4.46 -7.69
CA GLY A 94 -3.33 -3.99 -7.02
C GLY A 94 -2.96 -4.90 -5.85
N HIS A 95 -1.90 -4.51 -5.14
CA HIS A 95 -1.49 -5.18 -3.92
C HIS A 95 -0.78 -4.23 -2.98
N ASN A 96 -1.12 -4.28 -1.70
CA ASN A 96 -0.42 -3.60 -0.63
C ASN A 96 0.27 -4.62 0.29
N PHE A 97 1.47 -4.28 0.73
CA PHE A 97 2.14 -5.00 1.81
C PHE A 97 3.03 -4.02 2.58
N SER A 98 3.47 -4.43 3.78
CA SER A 98 4.33 -3.61 4.62
C SER A 98 5.52 -4.39 5.15
N SER A 99 6.59 -3.68 5.48
CA SER A 99 7.77 -4.23 6.14
C SER A 99 8.44 -3.21 7.03
N VAL A 100 9.17 -3.69 8.03
CA VAL A 100 10.02 -2.85 8.88
C VAL A 100 11.46 -3.30 8.73
N THR A 101 12.37 -2.34 8.58
CA THR A 101 13.82 -2.56 8.59
C THR A 101 14.42 -2.30 9.97
N ASP A 102 15.53 -2.98 10.30
CA ASP A 102 16.30 -2.77 11.53
C ASP A 102 17.42 -1.71 11.34
N ASP A 103 18.27 -1.57 12.36
CA ASP A 103 19.45 -0.70 12.38
C ASP A 103 20.49 -1.04 11.29
N ASN A 104 20.44 -2.27 10.77
CA ASN A 104 21.32 -2.76 9.71
C ASN A 104 20.72 -2.54 8.31
N GLY A 105 19.45 -2.12 8.23
CA GLY A 105 18.73 -2.00 6.96
C GLY A 105 18.24 -3.35 6.43
N GLU A 106 18.20 -4.37 7.28
CA GLU A 106 17.66 -5.69 6.93
C GLU A 106 16.17 -5.75 7.27
N THR A 107 15.38 -6.52 6.50
CA THR A 107 13.95 -6.66 6.79
C THR A 107 13.73 -7.46 8.06
N ALA A 108 13.36 -6.79 9.14
CA ALA A 108 13.17 -7.38 10.47
C ALA A 108 11.79 -8.05 10.64
N CYS A 109 10.78 -7.56 9.91
CA CYS A 109 9.43 -8.12 9.89
C CYS A 109 8.67 -7.63 8.65
N SER A 110 7.72 -8.42 8.14
CA SER A 110 6.86 -8.02 7.01
C SER A 110 5.48 -8.65 7.08
N MET A 111 4.50 -7.94 6.52
CA MET A 111 3.13 -8.39 6.34
C MET A 111 2.73 -8.24 4.89
N SER A 112 2.44 -9.37 4.25
CA SER A 112 1.70 -9.47 3.00
C SER A 112 0.61 -10.51 3.19
N LYS A 113 -0.56 -10.32 2.56
CA LYS A 113 -1.64 -11.30 2.59
C LYS A 113 -2.17 -11.53 1.17
N ARG A 114 -2.06 -12.76 0.68
CA ARG A 114 -2.55 -13.20 -0.64
C ARG A 114 -3.48 -14.40 -0.51
N PRO A 115 -4.40 -14.63 -1.47
CA PRO A 115 -5.20 -15.85 -1.49
C PRO A 115 -4.33 -17.05 -1.88
N ASP A 116 -4.54 -18.20 -1.25
CA ASP A 116 -4.20 -19.50 -1.85
C ASP A 116 -5.25 -19.89 -2.88
N THR A 117 -4.94 -19.66 -4.15
CA THR A 117 -5.85 -19.95 -5.26
C THR A 117 -6.08 -21.45 -5.48
N THR A 118 -5.31 -22.32 -4.82
CA THR A 118 -5.52 -23.77 -4.84
C THR A 118 -6.46 -24.24 -3.73
N SER A 119 -6.76 -23.39 -2.74
CA SER A 119 -7.55 -23.71 -1.55
C SER A 119 -8.71 -22.73 -1.37
N MET A 120 -9.77 -22.92 -2.16
CA MET A 120 -11.01 -22.16 -2.01
C MET A 120 -11.82 -22.70 -0.84
N ILE A 121 -12.11 -21.85 0.14
CA ILE A 121 -12.89 -22.19 1.35
C ILE A 121 -14.39 -22.02 1.09
N GLY A 122 -14.77 -21.08 0.23
CA GLY A 122 -16.17 -20.89 -0.12
C GLY A 122 -16.41 -19.65 -0.96
N GLU A 123 -17.69 -19.33 -1.13
CA GLU A 123 -18.15 -18.17 -1.89
C GLU A 123 -19.26 -17.45 -1.11
N ARG A 124 -19.28 -16.12 -1.21
CA ARG A 124 -20.22 -15.26 -0.48
C ARG A 124 -20.77 -14.18 -1.39
N LYS A 125 -22.01 -13.75 -1.14
CA LYS A 125 -22.58 -12.59 -1.81
C LYS A 125 -21.83 -11.34 -1.38
N ARG A 126 -21.23 -10.63 -2.33
CA ARG A 126 -20.54 -9.37 -2.08
C ARG A 126 -21.54 -8.31 -1.65
N ILE A 127 -21.10 -7.36 -0.84
CA ILE A 127 -21.88 -6.15 -0.62
C ILE A 127 -22.09 -5.39 -1.94
N PRO A 128 -23.22 -4.68 -2.12
CA PRO A 128 -23.43 -3.84 -3.29
C PRO A 128 -22.39 -2.72 -3.33
N ASP A 129 -21.64 -2.63 -4.43
CA ASP A 129 -20.69 -1.56 -4.69
C ASP A 129 -20.80 -1.11 -6.15
N PRO A 130 -21.22 0.14 -6.42
CA PRO A 130 -21.38 0.66 -7.77
C PRO A 130 -20.11 0.61 -8.63
N ARG A 131 -18.92 0.68 -8.02
CA ARG A 131 -17.63 0.63 -8.74
C ARG A 131 -17.43 -0.69 -9.47
N PHE A 132 -18.07 -1.74 -8.98
CA PHE A 132 -17.93 -3.10 -9.48
C PHE A 132 -19.24 -3.66 -10.04
N LYS A 133 -20.15 -2.80 -10.52
CA LYS A 133 -21.48 -3.16 -11.04
C LYS A 133 -21.46 -4.24 -12.13
N ASN A 134 -20.38 -4.28 -12.92
CA ASN A 134 -20.18 -5.23 -14.03
C ASN A 134 -19.40 -6.49 -13.61
N GLN A 135 -18.97 -6.60 -12.35
CA GLN A 135 -18.27 -7.77 -11.83
C GLN A 135 -19.23 -8.76 -11.16
N CYS A 136 -18.75 -9.98 -10.90
CA CYS A 136 -19.53 -10.99 -10.19
C CYS A 136 -20.06 -10.44 -8.86
N ARG A 137 -21.33 -10.72 -8.57
CA ARG A 137 -21.98 -10.32 -7.31
C ARG A 137 -21.55 -11.16 -6.11
N THR A 138 -20.65 -12.12 -6.33
CA THR A 138 -20.05 -12.95 -5.30
C THR A 138 -18.56 -12.67 -5.17
N THR A 139 -18.01 -12.97 -4.00
CA THR A 139 -16.58 -13.00 -3.75
C THR A 139 -16.18 -14.37 -3.21
N ARG A 140 -15.03 -14.86 -3.65
CA ARG A 140 -14.46 -16.13 -3.20
C ARG A 140 -13.63 -15.92 -1.96
N LEU A 141 -13.73 -16.87 -1.04
CA LEU A 141 -12.93 -16.97 0.17
C LEU A 141 -11.84 -18.01 -0.06
N PHE A 142 -10.61 -17.67 0.27
CA PHE A 142 -9.45 -18.54 0.14
C PHE A 142 -8.70 -18.65 1.45
N SER A 143 -7.98 -19.76 1.64
CA SER A 143 -6.97 -19.84 2.69
C SER A 143 -5.94 -18.73 2.49
N PRO A 144 -5.50 -18.02 3.54
CA PRO A 144 -4.52 -16.96 3.39
C PRO A 144 -3.12 -17.54 3.18
N ARG A 145 -2.30 -16.82 2.42
CA ARG A 145 -0.85 -17.00 2.35
C ARG A 145 -0.18 -15.70 2.74
N TYR A 146 0.99 -15.80 3.35
CA TYR A 146 1.76 -14.66 3.84
C TYR A 146 3.16 -14.63 3.21
N PRO A 147 3.29 -14.19 1.95
CA PRO A 147 4.58 -14.15 1.27
C PRO A 147 5.55 -13.18 1.93
N SER A 148 6.84 -13.48 1.78
CA SER A 148 7.93 -12.57 2.12
C SER A 148 8.00 -11.37 1.15
N VAL A 149 8.67 -10.29 1.57
CA VAL A 149 9.03 -9.16 0.68
C VAL A 149 9.69 -9.67 -0.61
N GLN A 150 10.51 -10.70 -0.52
CA GLN A 150 11.24 -11.24 -1.66
C GLN A 150 10.34 -11.91 -2.69
N GLU A 151 9.35 -12.66 -2.22
CA GLU A 151 8.33 -13.25 -3.10
C GLU A 151 7.47 -12.17 -3.74
N GLU A 152 7.13 -11.11 -3.00
CA GLU A 152 6.37 -9.97 -3.51
C GLU A 152 7.12 -9.20 -4.60
N LEU A 153 8.42 -8.93 -4.40
CA LEU A 153 9.25 -8.28 -5.41
C LEU A 153 9.38 -9.13 -6.68
N ILE A 154 9.49 -10.46 -6.55
CA ILE A 154 9.48 -11.37 -7.70
C ILE A 154 8.15 -11.28 -8.46
N GLN A 155 7.02 -11.23 -7.75
CA GLN A 155 5.71 -11.08 -8.38
C GLN A 155 5.55 -9.74 -9.08
N TRP A 156 5.99 -8.64 -8.45
CA TRP A 156 5.99 -7.33 -9.10
C TRP A 156 6.86 -7.31 -10.35
N LEU A 157 8.10 -7.83 -10.30
CA LEU A 157 8.99 -7.90 -11.47
C LEU A 157 8.37 -8.67 -12.64
N LYS A 158 7.72 -9.80 -12.36
CA LYS A 158 7.00 -10.57 -13.39
C LYS A 158 5.90 -9.74 -14.04
N ARG A 159 5.14 -8.97 -13.25
CA ARG A 159 4.07 -8.10 -13.75
C ARG A 159 4.62 -6.90 -14.53
N ALA A 160 5.65 -6.23 -14.00
CA ALA A 160 6.27 -5.07 -14.63
C ALA A 160 6.98 -5.41 -15.96
N ALA A 161 7.47 -6.63 -16.12
CA ALA A 161 7.98 -7.11 -17.41
C ALA A 161 6.86 -7.38 -18.44
N ALA A 162 5.67 -7.75 -17.98
CA ALA A 162 4.52 -8.10 -18.82
C ALA A 162 3.65 -6.89 -19.21
N ALA A 163 3.58 -5.87 -18.35
CA ALA A 163 2.77 -4.68 -18.55
C ALA A 163 3.67 -3.42 -18.53
N PRO A 164 3.74 -2.65 -19.63
CA PRO A 164 4.39 -1.35 -19.63
C PRO A 164 3.79 -0.45 -18.53
N GLU A 165 4.63 0.36 -17.89
CA GLU A 165 4.20 1.35 -16.90
C GLU A 165 3.44 0.76 -15.69
N TYR A 166 3.93 -0.34 -15.12
CA TYR A 166 3.43 -0.93 -13.87
C TYR A 166 4.31 -0.55 -12.67
N PRO A 167 4.08 0.63 -12.04
CA PRO A 167 4.94 1.12 -10.96
C PRO A 167 4.79 0.29 -9.69
N LEU A 168 5.87 0.24 -8.92
CA LEU A 168 5.85 -0.06 -7.50
C LEU A 168 6.05 1.24 -6.74
N PHE A 169 5.06 1.64 -5.95
CA PHE A 169 5.20 2.75 -5.03
C PHE A 169 5.72 2.24 -3.68
N VAL A 170 6.62 3.01 -3.07
CA VAL A 170 7.17 2.70 -1.75
C VAL A 170 7.12 3.95 -0.90
N HIS A 171 6.33 3.90 0.17
CA HIS A 171 6.41 4.91 1.23
C HIS A 171 7.48 4.45 2.22
N VAL A 172 8.44 5.31 2.52
CA VAL A 172 9.47 5.08 3.53
C VAL A 172 9.26 6.08 4.66
N LEU A 173 9.02 5.55 5.85
CA LEU A 173 8.69 6.31 7.05
C LEU A 173 9.68 5.91 8.16
N PRO A 174 10.70 6.73 8.46
CA PRO A 174 11.67 6.42 9.50
C PRO A 174 10.98 6.29 10.86
N LEU A 175 11.14 5.15 11.53
CA LEU A 175 10.55 4.87 12.84
C LEU A 175 11.10 5.86 13.87
N HIS A 176 10.19 6.60 14.47
CA HIS A 176 10.51 7.60 15.49
C HIS A 176 9.30 7.78 16.40
N PRO A 177 9.48 8.13 17.69
CA PRO A 177 8.40 8.11 18.67
C PRO A 177 7.08 8.80 18.22
N PRO A 178 7.09 9.98 17.58
CA PRO A 178 5.90 10.62 17.04
C PRO A 178 5.11 9.89 15.93
N LEU A 179 5.67 8.87 15.27
CA LEU A 179 4.88 8.03 14.36
C LEU A 179 4.02 7.00 15.11
N GLU A 180 4.28 6.80 16.41
CA GLU A 180 3.59 5.82 17.28
C GLU A 180 3.64 4.37 16.77
N VAL A 181 4.50 4.10 15.79
CA VAL A 181 4.82 2.77 15.26
C VAL A 181 6.23 2.41 15.71
N ASN A 182 6.41 1.22 16.26
CA ASN A 182 7.72 0.67 16.57
C ASN A 182 7.80 -0.80 16.13
N LEU A 183 9.03 -1.32 16.01
CA LEU A 183 9.26 -2.67 15.51
C LEU A 183 8.59 -3.76 16.38
N ALA A 184 8.57 -3.58 17.69
CA ALA A 184 7.99 -4.57 18.60
C ALA A 184 6.48 -4.68 18.42
N SER A 185 5.74 -3.56 18.43
CA SER A 185 4.30 -3.56 18.21
C SER A 185 3.93 -4.07 16.83
N TYR A 186 4.65 -3.64 15.78
CA TYR A 186 4.46 -4.14 14.42
C TYR A 186 4.63 -5.66 14.34
N ARG A 187 5.70 -6.20 14.95
CA ARG A 187 5.96 -7.65 14.97
C ARG A 187 4.86 -8.42 15.69
N SER A 188 4.44 -7.96 16.87
CA SER A 188 3.35 -8.59 17.61
C SER A 188 2.03 -8.60 16.83
N ASN A 189 1.71 -7.50 16.13
CA ASN A 189 0.55 -7.44 15.25
C ASN A 189 0.67 -8.45 14.10
N VAL A 190 1.85 -8.55 13.47
CA VAL A 190 2.08 -9.51 12.37
C VAL A 190 1.91 -10.95 12.82
N GLU A 191 2.47 -11.31 13.98
CA GLU A 191 2.36 -12.65 14.55
C GLU A 191 0.91 -12.99 14.89
N LEU A 192 0.18 -12.06 15.52
CA LEU A 192 -1.24 -12.21 15.79
C LEU A 192 -2.03 -12.45 14.50
N LEU A 193 -1.88 -11.58 13.49
CA LEU A 193 -2.60 -11.68 12.22
C LEU A 193 -2.32 -12.99 11.46
N ARG A 194 -1.10 -13.51 11.54
CA ARG A 194 -0.74 -14.83 10.99
C ARG A 194 -1.35 -15.96 11.81
N SER A 195 -1.45 -15.83 13.13
CA SER A 195 -2.06 -16.85 13.99
C SER A 195 -3.58 -16.97 13.80
N LEU A 196 -4.26 -15.85 13.50
CA LEU A 196 -5.71 -15.82 13.29
C LEU A 196 -6.14 -16.58 12.02
N GLN A 197 -5.24 -16.73 11.04
CA GLN A 197 -5.51 -17.42 9.77
C GLN A 197 -6.82 -16.98 9.10
N GLU A 198 -7.17 -15.69 9.22
CA GLU A 198 -8.42 -15.17 8.66
C GLU A 198 -8.45 -15.38 7.15
N PRO A 199 -9.55 -15.92 6.58
CA PRO A 199 -9.67 -16.13 5.15
C PRO A 199 -9.36 -14.87 4.34
N TYR A 200 -8.76 -15.06 3.17
CA TYR A 200 -8.64 -13.99 2.18
C TYR A 200 -9.96 -13.84 1.44
N SER A 201 -10.50 -12.62 1.40
CA SER A 201 -11.57 -12.23 0.49
C SER A 201 -11.18 -10.91 -0.17
N LEU A 202 -11.39 -10.78 -1.47
CA LEU A 202 -11.03 -9.53 -2.17
C LEU A 202 -11.91 -8.35 -1.72
N PHE A 203 -13.19 -8.63 -1.48
CA PHE A 203 -14.22 -7.66 -1.14
C PHE A 203 -14.94 -8.07 0.15
N SER A 204 -15.59 -7.09 0.77
CA SER A 204 -16.53 -7.29 1.86
C SER A 204 -17.80 -8.02 1.38
N PHE A 205 -18.45 -8.75 2.27
CA PHE A 205 -19.52 -9.67 1.90
C PHE A 205 -20.61 -9.79 2.96
N LEU A 206 -21.79 -10.26 2.54
CA LEU A 206 -22.92 -10.50 3.44
C LEU A 206 -22.64 -11.71 4.34
N HIS A 207 -22.90 -11.55 5.64
CA HIS A 207 -22.79 -12.64 6.59
C HIS A 207 -23.75 -13.80 6.23
N PRO A 208 -23.33 -15.08 6.30
CA PRO A 208 -24.18 -16.20 5.89
C PRO A 208 -25.51 -16.32 6.64
N CYS A 209 -25.53 -15.90 7.91
CA CYS A 209 -26.66 -16.06 8.81
C CYS A 209 -27.37 -14.75 9.19
N GLY A 210 -27.17 -13.63 8.47
CA GLY A 210 -27.86 -12.38 8.86
C GLY A 210 -27.59 -11.15 7.98
N ASP A 211 -28.18 -10.03 8.38
CA ASP A 211 -28.19 -8.76 7.63
C ASP A 211 -26.96 -7.86 7.87
N ARG A 212 -25.86 -8.43 8.38
CA ARG A 212 -24.61 -7.69 8.64
C ARG A 212 -23.58 -7.94 7.54
N TYR A 213 -22.74 -6.95 7.31
CA TYR A 213 -21.60 -7.08 6.39
C TYR A 213 -20.33 -7.49 7.14
N ILE A 214 -19.59 -8.41 6.55
CA ILE A 214 -18.25 -8.81 6.99
C ILE A 214 -17.24 -8.08 6.11
N ARG A 215 -16.27 -7.43 6.76
CA ARG A 215 -15.20 -6.71 6.10
C ARG A 215 -14.27 -7.65 5.33
N ALA A 216 -13.69 -7.15 4.24
CA ALA A 216 -12.77 -7.93 3.43
C ALA A 216 -11.49 -8.28 4.20
N GLY A 217 -11.06 -9.54 4.13
CA GLY A 217 -9.80 -10.01 4.72
C GLY A 217 -8.62 -9.90 3.75
N ASN A 218 -8.41 -8.77 3.09
CA ASN A 218 -7.44 -8.63 1.98
C ASN A 218 -6.09 -8.01 2.38
N CYS A 219 -5.28 -7.68 1.37
CA CYS A 219 -3.95 -7.11 1.52
C CYS A 219 -3.95 -5.71 2.15
N ASN A 220 -4.98 -4.89 1.88
CA ASN A 220 -5.14 -3.57 2.50
C ASN A 220 -5.41 -3.73 4.00
N ALA A 221 -6.36 -4.60 4.37
CA ALA A 221 -6.68 -4.91 5.76
C ALA A 221 -5.43 -5.36 6.53
N ALA A 222 -4.69 -6.34 5.99
CA ALA A 222 -3.49 -6.86 6.63
C ALA A 222 -2.39 -5.80 6.79
N THR A 223 -2.25 -4.89 5.83
CA THR A 223 -1.28 -3.78 5.89
C THR A 223 -1.69 -2.74 6.94
N GLU A 224 -2.98 -2.40 7.03
CA GLU A 224 -3.49 -1.51 8.07
C GLU A 224 -3.26 -2.09 9.47
N GLN A 225 -3.66 -3.36 9.64
CA GLN A 225 -3.65 -4.03 10.93
C GLN A 225 -2.25 -4.37 11.42
N SER A 226 -1.27 -4.60 10.54
CA SER A 226 0.13 -4.78 10.95
C SER A 226 0.68 -3.48 11.57
N ILE A 227 0.25 -2.33 11.06
CA ILE A 227 0.72 -1.01 11.51
C ILE A 227 -0.04 -0.53 12.76
N PHE A 228 -1.37 -0.59 12.75
CA PHE A 228 -2.23 0.02 13.78
C PHE A 228 -2.88 -0.99 14.75
N GLY A 229 -2.66 -2.29 14.55
CA GLY A 229 -3.25 -3.36 15.36
C GLY A 229 -4.47 -4.02 14.71
N ALA A 230 -4.79 -5.23 15.17
CA ALA A 230 -5.81 -6.11 14.57
C ALA A 230 -7.23 -5.49 14.51
N ASN A 231 -7.55 -4.56 15.41
CA ASN A 231 -8.85 -3.89 15.44
C ASN A 231 -8.97 -2.75 14.41
N SER A 232 -7.90 -2.38 13.71
CA SER A 232 -7.96 -1.35 12.69
C SER A 232 -8.68 -1.87 11.46
N ALA A 233 -9.67 -1.12 10.99
CA ALA A 233 -10.55 -1.59 9.96
C ALA A 233 -11.22 -0.46 9.16
N SER A 234 -10.47 0.26 8.34
CA SER A 234 -10.99 1.45 7.63
C SER A 234 -10.68 1.50 6.13
N ILE A 235 -9.91 0.53 5.60
CA ILE A 235 -9.39 0.62 4.23
C ILE A 235 -9.59 -0.62 3.36
N GLN A 236 -10.38 -1.60 3.81
CA GLN A 236 -10.39 -2.92 3.15
C GLN A 236 -10.93 -2.86 1.72
N ASP A 237 -12.04 -2.16 1.48
CA ASP A 237 -12.64 -2.06 0.14
C ASP A 237 -12.09 -0.89 -0.69
N LEU A 238 -10.99 -0.27 -0.28
CA LEU A 238 -10.39 0.83 -1.05
C LEU A 238 -9.49 0.30 -2.17
N SER A 239 -9.23 1.13 -3.17
CA SER A 239 -8.13 0.87 -4.11
C SER A 239 -6.80 0.80 -3.33
N CYS A 240 -5.81 0.05 -3.82
CA CYS A 240 -4.53 -0.06 -3.11
C CYS A 240 -3.83 1.30 -2.92
N GLN A 241 -3.94 2.20 -3.90
CA GLN A 241 -3.42 3.56 -3.79
C GLN A 241 -4.11 4.35 -2.67
N GLU A 242 -5.45 4.37 -2.65
CA GLU A 242 -6.23 5.07 -1.63
C GLU A 242 -5.98 4.50 -0.23
N ALA A 243 -5.91 3.17 -0.10
CA ALA A 243 -5.57 2.50 1.15
C ALA A 243 -4.20 2.93 1.68
N ALA A 244 -3.16 2.92 0.83
CA ALA A 244 -1.82 3.36 1.21
C ALA A 244 -1.82 4.84 1.62
N MET A 245 -2.52 5.69 0.86
CA MET A 245 -2.67 7.11 1.20
C MET A 245 -3.36 7.33 2.54
N LYS A 246 -4.44 6.62 2.85
CA LYS A 246 -5.11 6.73 4.15
C LYS A 246 -4.24 6.26 5.30
N ILE A 247 -3.49 5.16 5.14
CA ILE A 247 -2.53 4.69 6.15
C ILE A 247 -1.49 5.77 6.44
N VAL A 248 -0.84 6.28 5.40
CA VAL A 248 0.24 7.26 5.56
C VAL A 248 -0.31 8.54 6.17
N THR A 249 -1.43 9.04 5.65
CA THR A 249 -2.11 10.24 6.16
C THR A 249 -2.46 10.14 7.65
N ARG A 250 -2.83 8.95 8.14
CA ARG A 250 -3.08 8.69 9.57
C ARG A 250 -1.82 8.76 10.43
N LEU A 251 -0.64 8.48 9.86
CA LEU A 251 0.65 8.58 10.53
C LEU A 251 1.21 10.00 10.54
N LEU A 252 0.71 10.89 9.69
CA LEU A 252 1.23 12.25 9.54
C LEU A 252 0.46 13.26 10.39
N LYS A 253 1.20 14.23 10.94
CA LYS A 253 0.58 15.41 11.60
C LYS A 253 0.19 16.50 10.59
N THR A 254 0.90 16.58 9.46
CA THR A 254 0.58 17.47 8.33
C THR A 254 0.44 16.65 7.06
N GLN A 255 -0.67 16.82 6.35
CA GLN A 255 -0.99 16.00 5.16
C GLN A 255 -0.64 16.68 3.84
N HIS A 256 -0.57 18.02 3.81
CA HIS A 256 -0.48 18.80 2.58
C HIS A 256 0.75 18.43 1.72
N ASP A 257 1.94 18.43 2.34
CA ASP A 257 3.19 18.09 1.64
C ASP A 257 3.17 16.66 1.07
N TYR A 258 2.55 15.73 1.81
CA TYR A 258 2.41 14.35 1.37
C TYR A 258 1.45 14.21 0.18
N LEU A 259 0.29 14.87 0.23
CA LEU A 259 -0.69 14.81 -0.85
C LEU A 259 -0.11 15.39 -2.15
N ASN A 260 0.65 16.48 -2.06
CA ASN A 260 1.37 17.03 -3.21
C ASN A 260 2.42 16.03 -3.76
N ALA A 261 3.19 15.38 -2.87
CA ALA A 261 4.15 14.35 -3.29
C ALA A 261 3.48 13.13 -3.95
N ALA A 262 2.32 12.72 -3.45
CA ALA A 262 1.52 11.64 -4.00
C ALA A 262 0.98 11.98 -5.39
N ASP A 263 0.49 13.20 -5.59
CA ASP A 263 0.01 13.68 -6.88
C ASP A 263 1.13 13.82 -7.90
N ASP A 264 2.25 14.43 -7.51
CA ASP A 264 3.46 14.60 -8.33
C ASP A 264 3.98 13.27 -8.91
N LEU A 265 3.91 12.19 -8.13
CA LEU A 265 4.38 10.88 -8.55
C LEU A 265 3.29 10.05 -9.25
N GLY A 266 2.05 10.54 -9.29
CA GLY A 266 0.91 9.88 -9.91
C GLY A 266 0.31 8.75 -9.08
N LEU A 267 0.53 8.73 -7.75
CA LEU A 267 -0.11 7.76 -6.85
C LEU A 267 -1.63 7.99 -6.79
N THR A 268 -2.09 9.22 -6.99
CA THR A 268 -3.51 9.63 -6.99
C THR A 268 -4.28 9.15 -8.22
N GLN A 269 -3.59 8.69 -9.26
CA GLN A 269 -4.20 8.36 -10.56
C GLN A 269 -5.05 7.08 -10.49
N GLY A 270 -6.26 7.15 -11.07
CA GLY A 270 -7.17 6.01 -11.18
C GLY A 270 -7.83 5.59 -9.88
N ILE A 271 -7.77 6.41 -8.83
CA ILE A 271 -8.49 6.16 -7.57
C ILE A 271 -9.98 6.41 -7.78
N GLU A 272 -10.79 5.41 -7.40
CA GLU A 272 -12.23 5.55 -7.26
C GLU A 272 -12.63 5.39 -5.79
N PRO A 273 -13.02 6.51 -5.13
CA PRO A 273 -13.40 6.48 -3.73
C PRO A 273 -14.49 5.46 -3.47
N SER A 274 -14.33 4.68 -2.40
CA SER A 274 -15.40 3.82 -1.93
C SER A 274 -16.59 4.66 -1.47
N THR A 275 -17.79 4.24 -1.87
CA THR A 275 -19.06 4.84 -1.43
C THR A 275 -19.73 4.03 -0.32
N ILE A 276 -19.11 2.93 0.11
CA ILE A 276 -19.61 2.07 1.18
C ILE A 276 -19.40 2.79 2.52
N SER A 277 -20.49 3.07 3.23
CA SER A 277 -20.43 3.65 4.57
C SER A 277 -19.88 2.65 5.59
N GLU A 278 -19.03 3.15 6.50
CA GLU A 278 -18.52 2.39 7.64
C GLU A 278 -19.63 1.87 8.57
N ASP A 279 -20.76 2.59 8.64
CA ASP A 279 -21.92 2.22 9.46
C ASP A 279 -22.55 0.89 9.02
N LEU A 280 -22.37 0.51 7.75
CA LEU A 280 -22.90 -0.75 7.21
C LEU A 280 -22.21 -1.99 7.80
N TYR A 281 -21.05 -1.82 8.42
CA TYR A 281 -20.32 -2.89 9.11
C TYR A 281 -20.65 -2.97 10.60
N GLN A 282 -21.36 -1.99 11.14
CA GLN A 282 -21.79 -2.04 12.52
C GLN A 282 -22.95 -3.03 12.66
N SER A 283 -22.99 -3.77 13.76
CA SER A 283 -24.16 -4.57 14.08
C SER A 283 -25.34 -3.63 14.30
N SER A 284 -26.41 -3.82 13.54
CA SER A 284 -27.72 -3.25 13.86
C SER A 284 -28.14 -3.80 15.22
N PHE A 285 -27.92 -3.06 16.30
CA PHE A 285 -28.58 -3.37 17.56
C PHE A 285 -30.07 -3.08 17.33
N THR A 286 -30.85 -4.12 17.11
CA THR A 286 -32.30 -4.05 17.31
C THR A 286 -32.53 -4.01 18.81
N CYS A 287 -32.82 -2.82 19.33
CA CYS A 287 -33.47 -2.67 20.63
C CYS A 287 -34.88 -3.25 20.57
#